data_AF-A0AAN8ZWB2-F1
#
_entry.id   AF-A0AAN8ZWB2-F1
#
_cell.length_a   1.000
_cell.length_b   1.000
_cell.length_c   1.000
_cell.angle_alpha   90.00
_cell.angle_beta   90.00
_cell.angle_gamma   90.00
#
_symmetry.space_group_name_H-M   'P 1'
#
loop_
_entity.id
_entity.type
_entity.pdbx_description
1 polymer ?
#
loop_
_entity_poly.entity_id
_entity_poly.type
_entity_poly.pdbx_seq_one_letter_code
_entity_poly.pdbx_strand_id
1 'polypeptide(L)'
;MNTGAVLLYHAAQLYCNLYKVTDFQAKETAGIGVYSALSLINHSCYPSVKHYFIGRSLVMRAVRPISAGEELTISYIKPFQKAKKQERKILLQRYWFSCTCEACVNDWPTFPNLPALRFKCLGCKNPLDGRPRVCYACVTKRRDPDKPQTEQMEVVDSIWRGILNACCTDLALNIGQKKTREDYLTVCQNLQLLYEHVAMPCQHVIIMHQLLYKYFEDEF
;
A
#
# COMPACT_ATOMS: atom_id res chain seq x y z
N MET A 1 25.51 33.19 16.11
CA MET A 1 25.75 31.81 15.64
C MET A 1 26.93 31.89 14.66
N ASN A 2 28.03 31.16 14.87
CA ASN A 2 29.18 31.23 13.95
C ASN A 2 28.90 30.40 12.68
N THR A 3 29.57 30.73 11.57
CA THR A 3 29.36 30.08 10.26
C THR A 3 29.50 28.55 10.33
N GLY A 4 30.42 28.04 11.16
CA GLY A 4 30.61 26.60 11.36
C GLY A 4 29.38 25.89 11.93
N ALA A 5 28.71 26.49 12.93
CA ALA A 5 27.50 25.92 13.51
C ALA A 5 26.34 25.86 12.50
N VAL A 6 26.18 26.90 11.66
CA VAL A 6 25.15 26.94 10.61
C VAL A 6 25.41 25.88 9.55
N LEU A 7 26.67 25.72 9.11
CA LEU A 7 27.06 24.69 8.15
C LEU A 7 26.79 23.28 8.68
N LEU A 8 27.17 23.02 9.93
CA LEU A 8 26.92 21.72 10.57
C LEU A 8 25.42 21.42 10.69
N TYR A 9 24.62 22.42 11.07
CA TYR A 9 23.16 22.30 11.16
C TYR A 9 22.55 21.91 9.81
N HIS A 10 22.91 22.60 8.72
CA HIS A 10 22.42 22.25 7.39
C HIS A 10 22.94 20.89 6.92
N ALA A 11 24.20 20.56 7.16
CA ALA A 11 24.75 19.23 6.81
C ALA A 11 23.96 18.10 7.50
N ALA A 12 23.60 18.26 8.76
CA ALA A 12 22.76 17.31 9.49
C ALA A 12 21.35 17.19 8.89
N GLN A 13 20.74 18.30 8.47
CA GLN A 13 19.45 18.27 7.78
C GLN A 13 19.51 17.46 6.47
N LEU A 14 20.57 17.63 5.68
CA LEU A 14 20.73 16.91 4.40
C LEU A 14 20.80 15.39 4.60
N TYR A 15 21.45 14.91 5.67
CA TYR A 15 21.61 13.48 5.92
C TYR A 15 20.29 12.70 5.94
N CYS A 16 19.22 13.30 6.45
CA CYS A 16 17.89 12.68 6.54
C CYS A 16 16.92 13.09 5.42
N ASN A 17 17.20 14.16 4.67
CA ASN A 17 16.23 14.81 3.80
C ASN A 17 16.63 14.86 2.32
N LEU A 18 17.75 14.23 1.95
CA LEU A 18 18.15 14.10 0.56
C LEU A 18 17.35 13.00 -0.16
N TYR A 19 16.79 13.35 -1.31
CA TYR A 19 16.06 12.43 -2.18
C TYR A 19 16.84 12.18 -3.46
N LYS A 20 16.97 10.90 -3.81
CA LYS A 20 17.51 10.47 -5.09
C LYS A 20 16.49 10.79 -6.18
N VAL A 21 16.81 11.78 -7.03
CA VAL A 21 15.96 12.15 -8.17
C VAL A 21 16.24 11.17 -9.28
N THR A 22 15.21 10.42 -9.67
CA THR A 22 15.29 9.41 -10.71
C THR A 22 14.58 9.89 -11.96
N ASP A 23 15.20 9.73 -13.11
CA ASP A 23 14.53 9.88 -14.39
C ASP A 23 13.48 8.76 -14.53
N PHE A 24 12.23 9.16 -14.78
CA PHE A 24 11.11 8.21 -14.85
C PHE A 24 11.25 7.25 -16.04
N GLN A 25 11.72 7.74 -17.19
CA GLN A 25 11.84 6.97 -18.42
C GLN A 25 13.11 6.11 -18.42
N ALA A 26 14.25 6.69 -18.04
CA ALA A 26 15.52 5.96 -18.03
C ALA A 26 15.68 5.01 -16.82
N LYS A 27 14.84 5.16 -15.78
CA LYS A 27 14.97 4.45 -14.49
C LYS A 27 16.35 4.64 -13.82
N GLU A 28 17.08 5.67 -14.24
CA GLU A 28 18.40 6.04 -13.77
C GLU A 28 18.34 7.21 -12.81
N THR A 29 19.44 7.44 -12.09
CA THR A 29 19.54 8.56 -11.16
C THR A 29 20.04 9.79 -11.88
N ALA A 30 19.19 10.81 -11.98
CA ALA A 30 19.55 12.09 -12.55
C ALA A 30 20.31 12.97 -11.53
N GLY A 31 20.08 12.78 -10.22
CA GLY A 31 20.80 13.51 -9.19
C GLY A 31 20.23 13.35 -7.79
N ILE A 32 20.52 14.33 -6.93
CA ILE A 32 20.02 14.40 -5.56
C ILE A 32 19.37 15.77 -5.36
N GLY A 33 18.20 15.82 -4.71
CA GLY A 33 17.47 17.04 -4.44
C GLY A 33 16.93 17.10 -3.02
N VAL A 34 16.66 18.32 -2.56
CA VAL A 34 15.96 18.60 -1.30
C VAL A 34 14.56 19.08 -1.64
N TYR A 35 13.55 18.42 -1.08
CA TYR A 35 12.14 18.73 -1.33
C TYR A 35 11.46 19.00 0.01
N SER A 36 11.48 20.25 0.45
CA SER A 36 11.06 20.64 1.80
C SER A 36 9.66 20.14 2.19
N ALA A 37 8.72 20.14 1.25
CA ALA A 37 7.37 19.61 1.50
C ALA A 37 7.37 18.08 1.70
N LEU A 38 8.17 17.34 0.95
CA LEU A 38 8.30 15.88 1.11
C LEU A 38 9.03 15.52 2.41
N SER A 39 9.99 16.35 2.83
CA SER A 39 10.71 16.19 4.11
C SER A 39 9.82 16.26 5.35
N LEU A 40 8.59 16.77 5.23
CA LEU A 40 7.61 16.78 6.32
C LEU A 40 6.81 15.47 6.42
N ILE A 41 6.87 14.61 5.39
CA ILE A 41 6.02 13.43 5.28
C ILE A 41 6.70 12.23 5.94
N ASN A 42 6.10 11.75 7.02
CA ASN A 42 6.67 10.69 7.83
C ASN A 42 6.72 9.33 7.13
N HIS A 43 7.50 8.44 7.74
CA HIS A 43 7.67 7.08 7.27
C HIS A 43 6.54 6.14 7.69
N SER A 44 6.10 5.30 6.76
CA SER A 44 5.44 4.02 7.06
C SER A 44 5.99 2.91 6.15
N CYS A 45 6.16 1.70 6.70
CA CYS A 45 6.47 0.52 5.89
C CYS A 45 5.28 0.08 5.02
N TYR A 46 4.07 0.57 5.34
CA TYR A 46 2.84 0.48 4.55
C TYR A 46 2.34 1.90 4.25
N PRO A 47 2.97 2.60 3.28
CA PRO A 47 2.74 4.02 3.06
C PRO A 47 1.35 4.30 2.50
N SER A 48 0.84 5.52 2.72
CA SER A 48 -0.42 5.98 2.12
C SER A 48 -0.22 6.59 0.73
N VAL A 49 0.96 7.15 0.48
CA VAL A 49 1.35 7.75 -0.80
C VAL A 49 2.70 7.23 -1.31
N LYS A 50 2.88 7.27 -2.63
CA LYS A 50 4.17 7.07 -3.29
C LYS A 50 4.51 8.32 -4.09
N HIS A 51 5.79 8.65 -4.19
CA HIS A 51 6.28 9.73 -5.03
C HIS A 51 7.07 9.21 -6.23
N TYR A 52 7.11 10.03 -7.27
CA TYR A 52 7.96 9.89 -8.45
C TYR A 52 8.33 11.28 -8.98
N PHE A 53 9.29 11.35 -9.90
CA PHE A 53 9.78 12.59 -10.46
C PHE A 53 9.41 12.71 -11.92
N ILE A 54 8.92 13.88 -12.33
CA ILE A 54 8.79 14.28 -13.74
C ILE A 54 9.78 15.44 -13.94
N GLY A 55 10.94 15.14 -14.50
CA GLY A 55 12.08 16.05 -14.49
C GLY A 55 12.47 16.42 -13.05
N ARG A 56 12.36 17.70 -12.70
CA ARG A 56 12.63 18.22 -11.34
C ARG A 56 11.39 18.31 -10.45
N SER A 57 10.21 18.05 -11.01
CA SER A 57 8.95 18.12 -10.29
C SER A 57 8.68 16.82 -9.55
N LEU A 58 8.33 16.92 -8.27
CA LEU A 58 7.93 15.78 -7.46
C LEU A 58 6.42 15.62 -7.52
N VAL A 59 5.97 14.42 -7.89
CA VAL A 59 4.55 14.06 -7.92
C VAL A 59 4.29 13.00 -6.87
N MET A 60 3.25 13.20 -6.05
CA MET A 60 2.78 12.21 -5.08
C MET A 60 1.41 11.69 -5.47
N ARG A 61 1.21 10.40 -5.27
CA ARG A 61 -0.06 9.74 -5.55
C ARG A 61 -0.42 8.78 -4.42
N ALA A 62 -1.70 8.76 -4.06
CA ALA A 62 -2.24 7.79 -3.13
C ALA A 62 -2.03 6.36 -3.67
N VAL A 63 -1.58 5.46 -2.80
CA VAL A 63 -1.41 4.03 -3.10
C VAL A 63 -2.31 3.15 -2.24
N ARG A 64 -3.29 3.77 -1.56
CA ARG A 64 -4.39 3.13 -0.84
C ARG A 64 -5.43 4.19 -0.51
N PRO A 65 -6.67 3.84 -0.14
CA PRO A 65 -7.61 4.77 0.43
C PRO A 65 -7.00 5.49 1.65
N ILE A 66 -7.30 6.77 1.74
CA ILE A 66 -6.82 7.67 2.79
C ILE A 66 -8.06 8.34 3.39
N SER A 67 -8.29 8.15 4.68
CA SER A 67 -9.43 8.76 5.36
C SER A 67 -9.17 10.25 5.61
N ALA A 68 -10.23 11.05 5.73
CA ALA A 68 -10.09 12.45 6.12
C ALA A 68 -9.41 12.55 7.50
N GLY A 69 -8.37 13.40 7.58
CA GLY A 69 -7.55 13.54 8.79
C GLY A 69 -6.50 12.43 8.99
N GLU A 70 -6.42 11.44 8.11
CA GLU A 70 -5.35 10.43 8.15
C GLU A 70 -4.01 11.04 7.69
N GLU A 71 -2.94 10.70 8.39
CA GLU A 71 -1.59 11.14 8.06
C GLU A 71 -1.12 10.61 6.68
N LEU A 72 -0.52 11.49 5.89
CA LEU A 72 0.19 11.08 4.68
C LEU A 72 1.55 10.50 5.05
N THR A 73 1.89 9.32 4.50
CA THR A 73 3.15 8.64 4.78
C THR A 73 3.79 8.08 3.52
N ILE A 74 5.12 8.12 3.47
CA ILE A 74 5.95 7.51 2.42
C ILE A 74 6.84 6.39 2.99
N SER A 75 7.41 5.57 2.10
CA SER A 75 8.45 4.63 2.52
C SER A 75 9.83 5.23 2.28
N TYR A 76 10.59 5.50 3.35
CA TYR A 76 11.97 5.98 3.26
C TYR A 76 12.94 4.89 2.78
N ILE A 77 12.54 3.63 2.98
CA ILE A 77 13.30 2.43 2.69
C ILE A 77 12.43 1.45 1.91
N LYS A 78 12.84 0.18 1.77
CA LYS A 78 12.01 -0.83 1.12
C LYS A 78 10.72 -1.11 1.93
N PRO A 79 9.52 -0.99 1.33
CA PRO A 79 8.27 -1.22 2.06
C PRO A 79 8.11 -2.69 2.46
N PHE A 80 7.13 -3.00 3.30
CA PHE A 80 6.99 -4.32 3.95
C PHE A 80 6.92 -5.49 2.96
N GLN A 81 6.32 -5.28 1.79
CA GLN A 81 6.19 -6.31 0.76
C GLN A 81 7.54 -6.73 0.14
N LYS A 82 8.61 -5.92 0.29
CA LYS A 82 9.93 -6.16 -0.32
C LYS A 82 11.04 -6.56 0.66
N ALA A 83 10.88 -6.31 1.96
CA ALA A 83 11.93 -6.54 2.95
C ALA A 83 11.30 -6.96 4.29
N LYS A 84 11.94 -7.91 5.00
CA LYS A 84 11.47 -8.38 6.32
C LYS A 84 11.64 -7.32 7.40
N LYS A 85 10.89 -7.41 8.51
CA LYS A 85 10.91 -6.42 9.60
C LYS A 85 12.30 -6.12 10.14
N GLN A 86 13.14 -7.14 10.32
CA GLN A 86 14.52 -6.98 10.79
C GLN A 86 15.39 -6.14 9.83
N GLU A 87 15.32 -6.41 8.52
CA GLU A 87 16.03 -5.62 7.50
C GLU A 87 15.55 -4.16 7.52
N ARG A 88 14.22 -3.94 7.54
CA ARG A 88 13.64 -2.59 7.60
C ARG A 88 14.09 -1.82 8.84
N LYS A 89 14.16 -2.50 10.00
CA LYS A 89 14.62 -1.89 11.27
C LYS A 89 16.06 -1.39 11.15
N ILE A 90 16.96 -2.18 10.56
CA ILE A 90 18.36 -1.79 10.34
C ILE A 90 18.44 -0.58 9.40
N LEU A 91 17.73 -0.63 8.26
CA LEU A 91 17.74 0.46 7.27
C LEU A 91 17.20 1.79 7.83
N LEU A 92 16.29 1.73 8.80
CA LEU A 92 15.71 2.92 9.44
C LEU A 92 16.58 3.54 10.53
N GLN A 93 17.61 2.85 11.02
CA GLN A 93 18.46 3.38 12.11
C GLN A 93 19.07 4.75 11.77
N ARG A 94 19.36 5.00 10.48
CA ARG A 94 19.87 6.30 10.00
C ARG A 94 18.95 7.50 10.28
N TYR A 95 17.66 7.24 10.52
CA TYR A 95 16.65 8.25 10.80
C TYR A 95 16.36 8.42 12.29
N TRP A 96 17.05 7.67 13.16
CA TRP A 96 17.01 7.85 14.61
C TRP A 96 15.62 7.68 15.24
N PHE A 97 14.77 6.81 14.65
CA PHE A 97 13.48 6.43 15.22
C PHE A 97 13.22 4.92 15.07
N SER A 98 12.28 4.41 15.86
CA SER A 98 11.74 3.04 15.70
C SER A 98 10.36 3.10 15.05
N CYS A 99 10.19 2.40 13.92
CA CYS A 99 8.92 2.40 13.19
C CYS A 99 7.83 1.60 13.91
N THR A 100 6.70 2.24 14.16
CA THR A 100 5.51 1.69 14.83
C THR A 100 4.31 1.60 13.90
N CYS A 101 4.50 1.66 12.58
CA CYS A 101 3.42 1.49 11.62
C CYS A 101 2.77 0.10 11.73
N GLU A 102 1.55 -0.04 11.22
CA GLU A 102 0.75 -1.27 11.24
C GLU A 102 1.55 -2.52 10.80
N ALA A 103 2.30 -2.40 9.69
CA ALA A 103 3.10 -3.50 9.17
C ALA A 103 4.27 -3.92 10.08
N CYS A 104 4.80 -3.00 10.89
CA CYS A 104 5.85 -3.29 11.86
C CYS A 104 5.28 -3.82 13.18
N VAL A 105 4.17 -3.26 13.66
CA VAL A 105 3.49 -3.71 14.89
C VAL A 105 3.02 -5.14 14.73
N ASN A 106 2.36 -5.44 13.61
CA ASN A 106 1.76 -6.75 13.33
C ASN A 106 2.71 -7.74 12.62
N ASP A 107 4.00 -7.40 12.49
CA ASP A 107 5.03 -8.21 11.82
C ASP A 107 4.60 -8.79 10.46
N TRP A 108 4.10 -7.91 9.58
CA TRP A 108 3.57 -8.35 8.29
C TRP A 108 4.64 -9.04 7.43
N PRO A 109 4.29 -10.18 6.78
CA PRO A 109 5.21 -10.91 5.93
C PRO A 109 5.49 -10.18 4.61
N THR A 110 6.56 -10.59 3.92
CA THR A 110 6.89 -10.14 2.56
C THR A 110 5.93 -10.73 1.52
N PHE A 111 5.88 -10.14 0.32
CA PHE A 111 4.93 -10.51 -0.74
C PHE A 111 4.72 -12.02 -0.99
N PRO A 112 5.77 -12.86 -1.09
CA PRO A 112 5.61 -14.29 -1.38
C PRO A 112 4.87 -15.07 -0.27
N ASN A 113 4.81 -14.52 0.94
CA ASN A 113 4.26 -15.15 2.13
C ASN A 113 3.00 -14.42 2.63
N LEU A 114 2.42 -13.53 1.83
CA LEU A 114 1.17 -12.85 2.17
C LEU A 114 0.00 -13.83 2.11
N PRO A 115 -1.00 -13.69 3.01
CA PRO A 115 -2.23 -14.45 2.86
C PRO A 115 -2.96 -13.99 1.59
N ALA A 116 -3.55 -14.94 0.89
CA ALA A 116 -4.23 -14.70 -0.38
C ALA A 116 -5.43 -13.76 -0.21
N LEU A 117 -6.51 -14.23 0.42
CA LEU A 117 -7.75 -13.48 0.63
C LEU A 117 -8.34 -13.82 1.99
N ARG A 118 -8.51 -12.79 2.82
CA ARG A 118 -9.16 -12.89 4.13
C ARG A 118 -10.21 -11.80 4.22
N PHE A 119 -11.48 -12.14 4.26
CA PHE A 119 -12.55 -11.15 4.28
C PHE A 119 -12.69 -10.48 5.65
N LYS A 120 -13.16 -9.23 5.64
CA LYS A 120 -13.61 -8.50 6.82
C LYS A 120 -15.05 -8.91 7.13
N CYS A 121 -15.37 -9.02 8.41
CA CYS A 121 -16.76 -9.09 8.85
C CYS A 121 -17.51 -7.80 8.44
N LEU A 122 -18.68 -7.89 7.79
CA LEU A 122 -19.45 -6.70 7.42
C LEU A 122 -19.88 -5.86 8.64
N GLY A 123 -20.06 -6.50 9.80
CA GLY A 123 -20.43 -5.84 11.06
C GLY A 123 -19.24 -5.20 11.78
N CYS A 124 -18.33 -6.01 12.33
CA CYS A 124 -17.22 -5.52 13.16
C CYS A 124 -15.93 -5.20 12.40
N LYS A 125 -15.87 -5.42 11.09
CA LYS A 125 -14.69 -5.23 10.21
C LYS A 125 -13.46 -6.07 10.53
N ASN A 126 -13.48 -6.86 11.61
CA ASN A 126 -12.39 -7.76 11.93
C ASN A 126 -12.20 -8.84 10.85
N PRO A 127 -10.95 -9.31 10.64
CA PRO A 127 -10.68 -10.40 9.72
C PRO A 127 -11.45 -11.68 10.13
N LEU A 128 -11.99 -12.40 9.14
CA LEU A 128 -12.62 -13.70 9.31
C LEU A 128 -11.57 -14.80 9.13
N ASP A 129 -11.37 -15.66 10.13
CA ASP A 129 -10.42 -16.75 10.05
C ASP A 129 -11.03 -17.96 9.32
N GLY A 130 -10.64 -18.14 8.05
CA GLY A 130 -10.92 -19.35 7.27
C GLY A 130 -12.42 -19.68 7.10
N ARG A 131 -12.71 -20.93 6.71
CA ARG A 131 -14.07 -21.47 6.83
C ARG A 131 -14.27 -21.91 8.29
N PRO A 132 -15.36 -21.49 8.95
CA PRO A 132 -16.59 -21.01 8.35
C PRO A 132 -16.69 -19.48 8.35
N ARG A 133 -17.48 -18.97 7.39
CA ARG A 133 -17.76 -17.56 7.05
C ARG A 133 -18.57 -16.83 8.14
N VAL A 134 -18.20 -17.07 9.39
CA VAL A 134 -18.94 -16.80 10.62
C VAL A 134 -18.04 -15.94 11.51
N CYS A 135 -18.46 -14.71 11.80
CA CYS A 135 -17.76 -13.91 12.78
C CYS A 135 -18.19 -14.29 14.19
N TYR A 136 -17.44 -15.17 14.86
CA TYR A 136 -17.77 -15.62 16.23
C TYR A 136 -17.90 -14.46 17.24
N ALA A 137 -17.09 -13.41 17.09
CA ALA A 137 -17.18 -12.21 17.94
C ALA A 137 -18.49 -11.42 17.76
N CYS A 138 -19.07 -11.43 16.55
CA CYS A 138 -20.39 -10.84 16.32
C CYS A 138 -21.50 -11.80 16.75
N VAL A 139 -21.34 -13.10 16.53
CA VAL A 139 -22.33 -14.13 16.90
C VAL A 139 -22.61 -14.12 18.40
N THR A 140 -21.58 -14.04 19.24
CA THR A 140 -21.73 -14.01 20.71
C THR A 140 -22.33 -12.72 21.26
N LYS A 141 -22.43 -11.66 20.45
CA LYS A 141 -22.98 -10.34 20.83
C LYS A 141 -24.38 -10.08 20.27
N ARG A 142 -25.02 -11.04 19.58
CA ARG A 142 -26.32 -10.79 18.93
C ARG A 142 -27.47 -10.71 19.93
N ARG A 143 -28.33 -9.70 19.74
CA ARG A 143 -29.71 -9.64 20.28
C ARG A 143 -30.72 -10.40 19.41
N ASP A 144 -30.37 -10.72 18.15
CA ASP A 144 -31.26 -11.36 17.17
C ASP A 144 -30.50 -12.46 16.37
N PRO A 145 -30.83 -13.75 16.59
CA PRO A 145 -30.22 -14.90 15.90
C PRO A 145 -30.56 -14.99 14.40
N ASP A 146 -31.66 -14.40 13.94
CA ASP A 146 -32.26 -14.70 12.64
C ASP A 146 -31.76 -13.81 11.49
N LYS A 147 -30.99 -12.74 11.77
CA LYS A 147 -30.46 -11.85 10.72
C LYS A 147 -29.24 -12.50 10.03
N PRO A 148 -29.37 -13.07 8.82
CA PRO A 148 -28.51 -14.16 8.42
C PRO A 148 -27.14 -13.69 7.93
N GLN A 149 -26.13 -14.53 8.14
CA GLN A 149 -24.80 -14.40 7.53
C GLN A 149 -24.83 -14.62 6.00
N THR A 150 -25.99 -14.87 5.40
CA THR A 150 -26.17 -15.11 3.95
C THR A 150 -25.85 -13.87 3.11
N GLU A 151 -26.17 -12.65 3.57
CA GLU A 151 -25.76 -11.40 2.89
C GLU A 151 -24.23 -11.27 2.84
N GLN A 152 -23.52 -11.70 3.89
CA GLN A 152 -22.06 -11.76 3.87
C GLN A 152 -21.56 -12.76 2.82
N MET A 153 -22.22 -13.90 2.68
CA MET A 153 -21.82 -14.95 1.73
C MET A 153 -22.03 -14.54 0.28
N GLU A 154 -23.15 -13.92 -0.08
CA GLU A 154 -23.42 -13.49 -1.46
C GLU A 154 -22.49 -12.38 -1.91
N VAL A 155 -22.25 -11.37 -1.05
CA VAL A 155 -21.30 -10.29 -1.33
C VAL A 155 -19.88 -10.83 -1.43
N VAL A 156 -19.47 -11.71 -0.50
CA VAL A 156 -18.16 -12.37 -0.53
C VAL A 156 -18.00 -13.25 -1.78
N ASP A 157 -19.01 -14.02 -2.17
CA ASP A 157 -18.95 -14.87 -3.36
C ASP A 157 -18.98 -14.06 -4.66
N SER A 158 -19.71 -12.95 -4.71
CA SER A 158 -19.72 -12.01 -5.83
C SER A 158 -18.37 -11.33 -6.00
N ILE A 159 -17.81 -10.80 -4.91
CA ILE A 159 -16.47 -10.19 -4.89
C ILE A 159 -15.39 -11.22 -5.21
N TRP A 160 -15.51 -12.43 -4.66
CA TRP A 160 -14.59 -13.53 -4.96
C TRP A 160 -14.63 -13.90 -6.44
N ARG A 161 -15.81 -13.99 -7.05
CA ARG A 161 -15.96 -14.20 -8.50
C ARG A 161 -15.38 -13.03 -9.30
N GLY A 162 -15.61 -11.79 -8.89
CA GLY A 162 -15.04 -10.60 -9.54
C GLY A 162 -13.51 -10.56 -9.49
N ILE A 163 -12.92 -10.84 -8.32
CA ILE A 163 -11.47 -10.90 -8.13
C ILE A 163 -10.87 -12.09 -8.90
N LEU A 164 -11.47 -13.28 -8.83
CA LEU A 164 -10.99 -14.44 -9.58
C LEU A 164 -11.08 -14.22 -11.08
N ASN A 165 -12.18 -13.66 -11.60
CA ASN A 165 -12.26 -13.36 -13.04
C ASN A 165 -11.18 -12.34 -13.44
N ALA A 166 -10.96 -11.28 -12.64
CA ALA A 166 -9.92 -10.30 -12.91
C ALA A 166 -8.48 -10.85 -12.78
N CYS A 167 -8.23 -11.76 -11.84
CA CYS A 167 -6.92 -12.34 -11.59
C CYS A 167 -6.62 -13.59 -12.44
N CYS A 168 -7.63 -14.35 -12.87
CA CYS A 168 -7.46 -15.67 -13.47
C CYS A 168 -7.75 -15.75 -14.97
N THR A 169 -8.52 -14.84 -15.59
CA THR A 169 -8.84 -15.01 -17.02
C THR A 169 -8.10 -14.06 -17.97
N ASP A 170 -7.88 -12.77 -17.63
CA ASP A 170 -7.38 -11.84 -18.67
C ASP A 170 -6.24 -10.89 -18.24
N LEU A 171 -6.21 -10.36 -17.01
CA LEU A 171 -5.21 -9.31 -16.68
C LEU A 171 -3.79 -9.84 -16.40
N ALA A 172 -3.68 -11.10 -15.97
CA ALA A 172 -2.39 -11.76 -15.73
C ALA A 172 -1.80 -12.39 -17.01
N LEU A 173 -2.64 -12.74 -17.99
CA LEU A 173 -2.25 -13.38 -19.25
C LEU A 173 -2.02 -12.36 -20.40
N ASN A 174 -2.68 -11.19 -20.38
CA ASN A 174 -2.51 -10.12 -21.37
C ASN A 174 -1.49 -9.05 -20.98
N ILE A 175 -0.45 -9.42 -20.20
CA ILE A 175 0.73 -8.58 -19.97
C ILE A 175 1.45 -8.41 -21.32
N GLY A 176 0.99 -7.44 -22.14
CA GLY A 176 1.50 -7.19 -23.49
C GLY A 176 0.45 -6.83 -24.55
N GLN A 177 -0.86 -6.88 -24.26
CA GLN A 177 -1.89 -6.40 -25.20
C GLN A 177 -2.25 -4.92 -24.96
N LYS A 178 -2.91 -4.30 -25.96
CA LYS A 178 -3.26 -2.88 -26.01
C LYS A 178 -4.15 -2.50 -24.83
N LYS A 179 -3.56 -1.84 -23.83
CA LYS A 179 -4.20 -1.45 -22.56
C LYS A 179 -5.30 -0.43 -22.84
N THR A 180 -6.52 -0.70 -22.37
CA THR A 180 -7.66 0.22 -22.55
C THR A 180 -7.99 0.98 -21.26
N ARG A 181 -8.71 2.10 -21.40
CA ARG A 181 -9.29 2.83 -20.26
C ARG A 181 -10.25 1.97 -19.44
N GLU A 182 -10.93 1.01 -20.07
CA GLU A 182 -11.86 0.11 -19.42
C GLU A 182 -11.15 -0.88 -18.50
N ASP A 183 -9.99 -1.42 -18.92
CA ASP A 183 -9.16 -2.26 -18.06
C ASP A 183 -8.68 -1.51 -16.82
N TYR A 184 -8.25 -0.25 -16.99
CA TYR A 184 -7.83 0.61 -15.88
C TYR A 184 -8.97 0.81 -14.87
N LEU A 185 -10.18 1.12 -15.35
CA LEU A 185 -11.35 1.31 -14.50
C LEU A 185 -11.70 0.02 -13.75
N THR A 186 -11.58 -1.13 -14.41
CA THR A 186 -11.79 -2.46 -13.81
C THR A 186 -10.79 -2.73 -12.69
N VAL A 187 -9.50 -2.45 -12.89
CA VAL A 187 -8.48 -2.57 -11.83
C VAL A 187 -8.79 -1.67 -10.64
N CYS A 188 -9.20 -0.42 -10.90
CA CYS A 188 -9.56 0.51 -9.84
C CYS A 188 -10.78 0.03 -9.03
N GLN A 189 -11.82 -0.44 -9.70
CA GLN A 189 -13.03 -0.98 -9.06
C GLN A 189 -12.70 -2.22 -8.20
N ASN A 190 -11.91 -3.15 -8.73
CA ASN A 190 -11.49 -4.34 -7.99
C ASN A 190 -10.63 -3.99 -6.77
N LEU A 191 -9.71 -3.02 -6.93
CA LEU A 191 -8.89 -2.54 -5.82
C LEU A 191 -9.75 -1.90 -4.72
N GLN A 192 -10.76 -1.12 -5.09
CA GLN A 192 -11.70 -0.52 -4.14
C GLN A 192 -12.48 -1.60 -3.35
N LEU A 193 -13.03 -2.61 -4.05
CA LEU A 193 -13.72 -3.74 -3.42
C LEU A 193 -12.81 -4.50 -2.46
N LEU A 194 -11.54 -4.73 -2.84
CA LEU A 194 -10.56 -5.35 -1.97
C LEU A 194 -10.35 -4.52 -0.68
N TYR A 195 -10.20 -3.20 -0.79
CA TYR A 195 -10.04 -2.35 0.40
C TYR A 195 -11.27 -2.35 1.31
N GLU A 196 -12.47 -2.37 0.73
CA GLU A 196 -13.73 -2.36 1.47
C GLU A 196 -13.97 -3.69 2.21
N HIS A 197 -13.66 -4.81 1.57
CA HIS A 197 -14.12 -6.13 2.02
C HIS A 197 -13.02 -7.10 2.47
N VAL A 198 -11.74 -6.81 2.20
CA VAL A 198 -10.62 -7.70 2.53
C VAL A 198 -9.74 -7.09 3.61
N ALA A 199 -9.33 -7.93 4.56
CA ALA A 199 -8.42 -7.60 5.64
C ALA A 199 -6.98 -7.52 5.12
N MET A 200 -6.23 -6.55 5.65
CA MET A 200 -4.81 -6.40 5.33
C MET A 200 -3.93 -7.20 6.32
N PRO A 201 -2.76 -7.67 5.88
CA PRO A 201 -2.22 -7.56 4.53
C PRO A 201 -2.82 -8.61 3.59
N CYS A 202 -2.97 -8.30 2.30
CA CYS A 202 -3.54 -9.21 1.31
C CYS A 202 -2.69 -9.24 0.04
N GLN A 203 -2.39 -10.45 -0.45
CA GLN A 203 -1.59 -10.64 -1.67
C GLN A 203 -2.25 -10.00 -2.90
N HIS A 204 -3.57 -10.14 -3.05
CA HIS A 204 -4.33 -9.62 -4.20
C HIS A 204 -4.31 -8.09 -4.27
N VAL A 205 -4.34 -7.40 -3.12
CA VAL A 205 -4.19 -5.93 -3.08
C VAL A 205 -2.84 -5.52 -3.65
N ILE A 206 -1.76 -6.22 -3.30
CA ILE A 206 -0.43 -5.92 -3.83
C ILE A 206 -0.35 -6.21 -5.34
N ILE A 207 -0.95 -7.30 -5.81
CA ILE A 207 -1.02 -7.63 -7.24
C ILE A 207 -1.78 -6.54 -8.01
N MET A 208 -2.95 -6.11 -7.54
CA MET A 208 -3.73 -5.05 -8.17
C MET A 208 -2.95 -3.73 -8.23
N HIS A 209 -2.21 -3.38 -7.18
CA HIS A 209 -1.31 -2.21 -7.21
C HIS A 209 -0.19 -2.33 -8.24
N GLN A 210 0.40 -3.52 -8.39
CA GLN A 210 1.44 -3.76 -9.40
C GLN A 210 0.88 -3.66 -10.81
N LEU A 211 -0.33 -4.16 -11.04
CA LEU A 211 -1.05 -4.04 -12.30
C LEU A 211 -1.33 -2.56 -12.59
N LEU A 212 -1.92 -1.84 -11.64
CA LEU A 212 -2.18 -0.40 -11.75
C LEU A 212 -0.91 0.38 -12.10
N TYR A 213 0.21 0.07 -11.43
CA TYR A 213 1.50 0.71 -11.72
C TYR A 213 1.98 0.45 -13.16
N LYS A 214 1.75 -0.75 -13.71
CA LYS A 214 2.04 -1.05 -15.13
C LYS A 214 1.14 -0.29 -16.10
N TYR A 215 -0.04 0.20 -15.70
CA TYR A 215 -0.84 1.10 -16.54
C TYR A 215 -0.25 2.52 -16.55
N PHE A 216 0.35 2.97 -15.44
CA PHE A 216 0.97 4.31 -15.36
C PHE A 216 2.33 4.42 -16.06
N GLU A 217 3.09 3.35 -16.23
CA GLU A 217 4.35 3.41 -17.00
C GLU A 217 4.12 3.70 -18.50
N ASP A 218 2.93 3.46 -19.04
CA ASP A 218 2.62 3.66 -20.47
C ASP A 218 2.01 5.04 -20.78
N GLU A 219 1.63 5.83 -19.77
CA GLU A 219 1.00 7.16 -19.97
C GLU A 219 1.99 8.34 -19.93
N PHE A 220 3.31 8.09 -19.79
CA PHE A 220 4.35 9.13 -19.71
C PHE A 220 5.63 8.78 -20.48
#